data_AF-H3GT54-F1
#
_entry.id   AF-H3GT54-F1
#
_cell.length_a   1.000
_cell.length_b   1.000
_cell.length_c   1.000
_cell.angle_alpha   90.00
_cell.angle_beta   90.00
_cell.angle_gamma   90.00
#
_symmetry.space_group_name_H-M   'P 1'
#
loop_
_entity.id
_entity.type
_entity.pdbx_description
1 polymer ?
#
loop_
_entity_poly.entity_id
_entity_poly.type
_entity_poly.pdbx_seq_one_letter_code
_entity_poly.pdbx_strand_id
1 'polypeptide(L)'
;MPADAKLQLLVAALGAIALQQFISRRQRQAVQMEKVKQQQKQVQSAAAADEDEAFVVEIEYCTGCRWMLRAAWMAQELLTTFQQDESSRLRSVTLTPNSRQGGVFNVYLREVGPNADPEAEPDMLWSRKIARRFPESKELKQLVRDIVCPERGLGHSDKK
;
A
#
# COMPACT_ATOMS: atom_id res chain seq x y z
N MET A 1 11.32 14.39 -77.36
CA MET A 1 10.60 13.55 -76.37
C MET A 1 11.11 13.80 -74.93
N PRO A 2 11.02 15.02 -74.34
CA PRO A 2 11.51 15.29 -72.97
C PRO A 2 10.47 15.09 -71.86
N ALA A 3 9.21 14.78 -72.20
CA ALA A 3 8.12 14.62 -71.22
C ALA A 3 8.19 13.31 -70.43
N ASP A 4 8.80 12.25 -71.02
CA ASP A 4 8.85 10.90 -70.45
C ASP A 4 9.82 10.80 -69.27
N ALA A 5 11.01 11.41 -69.39
CA ALA A 5 12.01 11.43 -68.30
C ALA A 5 11.53 12.21 -67.06
N LYS A 6 10.76 13.30 -67.25
CA LYS A 6 10.15 14.05 -66.14
C LYS A 6 9.04 13.25 -65.45
N LEU A 7 8.25 12.50 -66.22
CA LEU A 7 7.20 11.63 -65.68
C LEU A 7 7.79 10.46 -64.88
N GLN A 8 8.86 9.83 -65.39
CA GLN A 8 9.57 8.76 -64.69
C GLN A 8 10.22 9.24 -63.39
N LEU A 9 10.81 10.44 -63.38
CA LEU A 9 11.40 11.03 -62.18
C LEU A 9 10.33 11.34 -61.10
N LEU A 10 9.15 11.81 -61.51
CA LEU A 10 8.01 12.05 -60.62
C LEU A 10 7.46 10.75 -60.02
N VAL A 11 7.32 9.69 -60.82
CA VAL A 11 6.87 8.37 -60.34
C VAL A 11 7.86 7.77 -59.34
N ALA A 12 9.17 7.87 -59.61
CA ALA A 12 10.20 7.41 -58.69
C ALA A 12 10.20 8.19 -57.36
N ALA A 13 10.03 9.52 -57.40
CA ALA A 13 9.97 10.37 -56.22
C ALA A 13 8.74 10.06 -55.33
N LEU A 14 7.56 9.87 -55.93
CA LEU A 14 6.35 9.49 -55.20
C LEU A 14 6.46 8.10 -54.55
N GLY A 15 7.08 7.14 -55.25
CA GLY A 15 7.37 5.81 -54.70
C GLY A 15 8.30 5.86 -53.50
N ALA A 16 9.37 6.67 -53.56
CA ALA A 16 10.31 6.85 -52.44
C ALA A 16 9.63 7.51 -51.22
N ILE A 17 8.79 8.52 -51.44
CA ILE A 17 8.03 9.18 -50.36
C ILE A 17 7.04 8.21 -49.72
N ALA A 18 6.30 7.41 -50.51
CA ALA A 18 5.38 6.41 -49.99
C ALA A 18 6.10 5.34 -49.16
N LEU A 19 7.26 4.86 -49.62
CA LEU A 19 8.10 3.90 -48.89
C LEU A 19 8.63 4.51 -47.58
N GLN A 20 9.13 5.75 -47.62
CA GLN A 20 9.65 6.45 -46.44
C GLN A 20 8.55 6.75 -45.41
N GLN A 21 7.34 7.11 -45.86
CA GLN A 21 6.17 7.26 -45.00
C GLN A 21 5.73 5.93 -44.38
N PHE A 22 5.76 4.83 -45.13
CA PHE A 22 5.42 3.50 -44.63
C PHE A 22 6.41 3.02 -43.54
N ILE A 23 7.72 3.16 -43.79
CA ILE A 23 8.76 2.84 -42.81
C ILE A 23 8.60 3.69 -41.55
N SER A 24 8.42 5.00 -41.71
CA SER A 24 8.23 5.92 -40.57
C SER A 24 6.99 5.59 -39.74
N ARG A 25 5.87 5.23 -40.38
CA ARG A 25 4.65 4.80 -39.68
C ARG A 25 4.87 3.51 -38.90
N ARG A 26 5.55 2.52 -39.49
CA ARG A 26 5.90 1.26 -38.80
C ARG A 26 6.83 1.48 -37.61
N GLN A 27 7.86 2.31 -37.77
CA GLN A 27 8.75 2.67 -36.68
C GLN A 27 8.01 3.37 -35.54
N ARG A 28 7.13 4.34 -35.84
CA ARG A 28 6.29 5.00 -34.82
C ARG A 28 5.37 4.02 -34.11
N GLN A 29 4.74 3.10 -34.85
CA GLN A 29 3.89 2.05 -34.26
C GLN A 29 4.69 1.13 -33.32
N ALA A 30 5.88 0.68 -33.72
CA ALA A 30 6.73 -0.16 -32.88
C ALA A 30 7.14 0.56 -31.59
N VAL A 31 7.61 1.80 -31.68
CA VAL A 31 7.98 2.63 -30.52
C VAL A 31 6.78 2.87 -29.61
N GLN A 32 5.58 3.09 -30.18
CA GLN A 32 4.37 3.32 -29.40
C GLN A 32 3.91 2.04 -28.69
N MET A 33 4.00 0.88 -29.33
CA MET A 33 3.73 -0.41 -28.68
C MET A 33 4.71 -0.71 -27.55
N GLU A 34 5.99 -0.39 -27.73
CA GLU A 34 7.01 -0.56 -26.69
C GLU A 34 6.79 0.37 -25.50
N LYS A 35 6.42 1.64 -25.76
CA LYS A 35 6.00 2.58 -24.71
C LYS A 35 4.78 2.09 -23.94
N VAL A 36 3.74 1.60 -24.62
CA VAL A 36 2.55 1.03 -23.98
C VAL A 36 2.92 -0.18 -23.11
N LYS A 37 3.78 -1.08 -23.61
CA LYS A 37 4.25 -2.24 -22.84
C LYS A 37 5.06 -1.84 -21.60
N GLN A 38 5.93 -0.83 -21.72
CA GLN A 38 6.69 -0.30 -20.58
C GLN A 38 5.76 0.38 -19.56
N GLN A 39 4.80 1.15 -20.02
CA GLN A 39 3.82 1.82 -19.16
C GLN A 39 2.92 0.81 -18.43
N GLN A 40 2.44 -0.23 -19.12
CA GLN A 40 1.69 -1.33 -18.50
C GLN A 40 2.53 -2.06 -17.45
N LYS A 41 3.81 -2.33 -17.74
CA LYS A 41 4.71 -2.98 -16.78
C LYS A 41 4.94 -2.13 -15.53
N GLN A 42 5.10 -0.81 -15.68
CA GLN A 42 5.23 0.12 -14.55
C GLN A 42 3.96 0.19 -13.68
N VAL A 43 2.78 0.25 -14.31
CA VAL A 43 1.50 0.27 -13.58
C VAL A 43 1.29 -1.05 -12.82
N GLN A 44 1.60 -2.18 -13.43
CA GLN A 44 1.51 -3.49 -12.78
C GLN A 44 2.49 -3.64 -11.61
N SER A 45 3.73 -3.14 -11.73
CA SER A 45 4.69 -3.21 -10.62
C SER A 45 4.32 -2.29 -9.47
N ALA A 46 3.74 -1.12 -9.74
CA ALA A 46 3.30 -0.19 -8.69
C ALA A 46 2.08 -0.73 -7.93
N ALA A 47 1.12 -1.35 -8.62
CA ALA A 47 -0.02 -2.00 -7.98
C ALA A 47 0.41 -3.21 -7.13
N ALA A 48 1.39 -4.00 -7.59
CA ALA A 48 1.92 -5.11 -6.82
C ALA A 48 2.68 -4.68 -5.55
N ALA A 49 3.29 -3.49 -5.55
CA ALA A 49 4.02 -2.97 -4.40
C ALA A 49 3.10 -2.57 -3.22
N ASP A 50 1.86 -2.17 -3.51
CA ASP A 50 0.83 -1.79 -2.53
C ASP A 50 0.22 -3.03 -1.83
N GLU A 51 0.06 -4.13 -2.56
CA GLU A 51 -0.44 -5.42 -2.05
C GLU A 51 0.51 -6.09 -1.03
N ASP A 52 1.78 -5.74 -1.09
CA ASP A 52 2.82 -6.27 -0.20
C ASP A 52 2.98 -5.44 1.09
N GLU A 53 2.34 -4.27 1.20
CA GLU A 53 2.38 -3.44 2.41
C GLU A 53 1.52 -4.09 3.50
N ALA A 54 2.10 -4.28 4.67
CA ALA A 54 1.48 -5.03 5.73
C ALA A 54 1.83 -4.45 7.09
N PHE A 55 0.98 -4.68 8.09
CA PHE A 55 1.14 -4.08 9.42
C PHE A 55 1.06 -5.08 10.55
N VAL A 56 1.80 -4.78 11.61
CA VAL A 56 1.74 -5.47 12.90
C VAL A 56 1.41 -4.45 13.98
N VAL A 57 0.35 -4.72 14.75
CA VAL A 57 0.06 -3.95 15.97
C VAL A 57 0.85 -4.56 17.12
N GLU A 58 1.52 -3.76 17.93
CA GLU A 58 2.10 -4.19 19.20
C GLU A 58 1.36 -3.54 20.36
N ILE A 59 0.96 -4.35 21.34
CA ILE A 59 0.40 -3.90 22.62
C ILE A 59 1.43 -4.19 23.71
N GLU A 60 2.13 -3.14 24.13
CA GLU A 60 3.07 -3.18 25.24
C GLU A 60 2.32 -2.97 26.56
N TYR A 61 2.45 -3.90 27.52
CA TYR A 61 1.68 -3.86 28.77
C TYR A 61 2.53 -4.13 30.02
N CYS A 62 2.20 -3.43 31.11
CA CYS A 62 2.77 -3.65 32.43
C CYS A 62 2.40 -5.04 32.98
N THR A 63 3.39 -5.90 33.19
CA THR A 63 3.17 -7.24 33.77
C THR A 63 2.82 -7.19 35.25
N GLY A 64 3.46 -6.28 36.01
CA GLY A 64 3.19 -6.07 37.44
C GLY A 64 1.79 -5.52 37.75
N CYS A 65 1.11 -4.96 36.75
CA CYS A 65 -0.21 -4.33 36.89
C CYS A 65 -1.37 -5.30 36.60
N ARG A 66 -1.06 -6.56 36.22
CA ARG A 66 -2.05 -7.57 35.78
C ARG A 66 -2.90 -7.13 34.58
N TRP A 67 -2.32 -6.36 33.66
CA TRP A 67 -3.03 -5.85 32.48
C TRP A 67 -3.00 -6.75 31.24
N MET A 68 -2.38 -7.94 31.36
CA MET A 68 -2.33 -8.94 30.27
C MET A 68 -3.73 -9.25 29.71
N LEU A 69 -4.73 -9.46 30.56
CA LEU A 69 -6.09 -9.80 30.11
C LEU A 69 -6.72 -8.69 29.27
N ARG A 70 -6.46 -7.42 29.62
CA ARG A 70 -6.92 -6.27 28.84
C ARG A 70 -6.20 -6.19 27.50
N ALA A 71 -4.89 -6.39 27.49
CA ALA A 71 -4.09 -6.39 26.27
C ALA A 71 -4.54 -7.52 25.32
N ALA A 72 -4.73 -8.73 25.84
CA ALA A 72 -5.23 -9.88 25.08
C ALA A 72 -6.64 -9.66 24.54
N TRP A 73 -7.56 -9.09 25.34
CA TRP A 73 -8.89 -8.74 24.86
C TRP A 73 -8.83 -7.72 23.71
N MET A 74 -8.03 -6.66 23.82
CA MET A 74 -7.87 -5.69 22.73
C MET A 74 -7.26 -6.31 21.48
N ALA A 75 -6.31 -7.23 21.62
CA ALA A 75 -5.79 -7.98 20.48
C ALA A 75 -6.88 -8.82 19.79
N GLN A 76 -7.73 -9.50 20.57
CA GLN A 76 -8.86 -10.26 20.03
C GLN A 76 -9.86 -9.34 19.31
N GLU A 77 -10.17 -8.18 19.89
CA GLU A 77 -11.06 -7.19 19.28
C GLU A 77 -10.54 -6.72 17.91
N LEU A 78 -9.23 -6.48 17.78
CA LEU A 78 -8.61 -6.10 16.52
C LEU A 78 -8.64 -7.25 15.51
N LEU A 79 -8.11 -8.43 15.89
CA LEU A 79 -8.04 -9.58 14.99
C LEU A 79 -9.42 -9.98 14.47
N THR A 80 -10.43 -10.06 15.35
CA THR A 80 -11.81 -10.41 14.94
C THR A 80 -12.44 -9.35 14.05
N THR A 81 -12.10 -8.07 14.23
CA THR A 81 -12.59 -6.99 13.36
C THR A 81 -12.00 -7.10 11.97
N PHE A 82 -10.69 -7.33 11.86
CA PHE A 82 -9.96 -7.24 10.59
C PHE A 82 -9.79 -8.58 9.84
N GLN A 83 -10.13 -9.73 10.43
CA GLN A 83 -9.86 -11.05 9.84
C GLN A 83 -10.58 -11.40 8.52
N GLN A 84 -11.75 -10.82 8.23
CA GLN A 84 -12.59 -11.23 7.08
C GLN A 84 -12.42 -10.35 5.84
N ASP A 85 -11.58 -9.32 5.92
CA ASP A 85 -11.44 -8.34 4.86
C ASP A 85 -10.13 -8.54 4.13
N GLU A 86 -10.20 -8.90 2.85
CA GLU A 86 -9.02 -9.12 2.00
C GLU A 86 -8.22 -7.82 1.80
N SER A 87 -8.86 -6.66 1.91
CA SER A 87 -8.21 -5.35 1.86
C SER A 87 -7.53 -4.96 3.18
N SER A 88 -7.74 -5.73 4.26
CA SER A 88 -7.07 -5.47 5.52
C SER A 88 -5.60 -5.88 5.44
N ARG A 89 -4.72 -4.90 5.65
CA ARG A 89 -3.27 -5.11 5.68
C ARG A 89 -2.74 -5.49 7.07
N LEU A 90 -3.60 -5.64 8.08
CA LEU A 90 -3.21 -6.12 9.40
C LEU A 90 -2.86 -7.62 9.38
N ARG A 91 -1.63 -7.97 9.74
CA ARG A 91 -1.14 -9.37 9.74
C ARG A 91 -1.12 -10.01 11.10
N SER A 92 -0.79 -9.26 12.15
CA SER A 92 -0.73 -9.81 13.50
C SER A 92 -0.88 -8.73 14.56
N VAL A 93 -1.18 -9.19 15.78
CA VAL A 93 -1.12 -8.38 16.99
C VAL A 93 -0.14 -9.05 17.95
N THR A 94 0.91 -8.35 18.34
CA THR A 94 1.93 -8.80 19.28
C THR A 94 1.62 -8.27 20.67
N LEU A 95 1.72 -9.13 21.68
CA LEU A 95 1.61 -8.74 23.09
C LEU A 95 3.02 -8.70 23.70
N THR A 96 3.47 -7.51 24.07
CA THR A 96 4.83 -7.31 24.59
C THR A 96 4.79 -7.05 26.09
N PRO A 97 5.23 -8.01 26.93
CA PRO A 97 5.29 -7.81 28.37
C PRO A 97 6.40 -6.82 28.76
N ASN A 98 6.03 -5.73 29.42
CA ASN A 98 6.98 -4.82 30.05
C ASN A 98 7.02 -5.07 31.57
N SER A 99 8.13 -5.65 32.03
CA SER A 99 8.43 -5.88 33.45
C SER A 99 9.26 -4.77 34.09
N ARG A 100 9.86 -3.88 33.28
CA ARG A 100 10.81 -2.86 33.75
C ARG A 100 10.11 -1.57 34.18
N GLN A 101 8.97 -1.23 33.57
CA GLN A 101 8.26 0.02 33.80
C GLN A 101 6.81 -0.23 34.22
N GLY A 102 6.48 0.23 35.43
CA GLY A 102 5.12 0.18 35.96
C GLY A 102 4.16 1.11 35.20
N GLY A 103 2.92 0.66 35.02
CA GLY A 103 1.83 1.48 34.47
C GLY A 103 1.88 1.73 32.96
N VAL A 104 2.76 1.02 32.23
CA VAL A 104 2.82 1.05 30.76
C VAL A 104 1.63 0.34 30.14
N PHE A 105 1.00 1.03 29.20
CA PHE A 105 0.06 0.46 28.25
C PHE A 105 0.14 1.30 26.98
N ASN A 106 0.97 0.86 26.04
CA ASN A 106 1.17 1.53 24.76
C ASN A 106 0.71 0.62 23.63
N VAL A 107 0.19 1.22 22.57
CA VAL A 107 -0.15 0.53 21.33
C VAL A 107 0.62 1.18 20.20
N TYR A 108 1.34 0.35 19.47
CA TYR A 108 2.17 0.75 18.35
C TYR A 108 1.70 0.06 17.06
N LEU A 109 2.02 0.67 15.93
CA LEU A 109 1.87 0.08 14.61
C LEU A 109 3.22 0.02 13.91
N ARG A 110 3.54 -1.12 13.30
CA ARG A 110 4.74 -1.32 12.51
C ARG A 110 4.40 -1.75 11.12
N GLU A 111 5.01 -1.10 10.14
CA GLU A 111 5.04 -1.58 8.77
C GLU A 111 5.96 -2.80 8.69
N VAL A 112 5.54 -3.81 7.95
CA VAL A 112 6.29 -5.04 7.66
C VAL A 112 6.07 -5.40 6.19
N GLY A 113 7.08 -5.99 5.57
CA GLY A 113 6.99 -6.42 4.17
C GLY A 113 8.31 -6.22 3.43
N PRO A 114 8.35 -6.56 2.13
CA PRO A 114 9.55 -6.42 1.28
C PRO A 114 10.04 -4.99 1.12
N ASN A 115 9.13 -4.02 1.25
CA ASN A 115 9.40 -2.59 1.04
C ASN A 115 9.51 -1.79 2.35
N ALA A 116 9.22 -2.41 3.50
CA ALA A 116 9.27 -1.75 4.80
C ALA A 116 10.73 -1.45 5.18
N ASP A 117 10.99 -0.24 5.67
CA ASP A 117 12.30 0.14 6.21
C ASP A 117 12.54 -0.62 7.54
N PRO A 118 13.55 -1.51 7.63
CA PRO A 118 13.82 -2.29 8.83
C PRO A 118 14.27 -1.43 10.02
N GLU A 119 14.73 -0.20 9.79
CA GLU A 119 15.17 0.73 10.83
C GLU A 119 14.09 1.77 11.19
N ALA A 120 12.91 1.72 10.57
CA ALA A 120 11.83 2.63 10.89
C ALA A 120 11.30 2.42 12.32
N GLU A 121 11.12 3.54 13.01
CA GLU A 121 10.49 3.56 14.33
C GLU A 121 8.98 3.27 14.21
N PRO A 122 8.38 2.53 15.18
CA PRO A 122 6.96 2.25 15.16
C PRO A 122 6.09 3.48 15.43
N ASP A 123 4.96 3.57 14.74
CA ASP A 123 3.97 4.62 14.98
C ASP A 123 3.25 4.39 16.31
N MET A 124 3.24 5.41 17.18
CA MET A 124 2.50 5.37 18.44
C MET A 124 1.01 5.65 18.19
N LEU A 125 0.18 4.61 18.22
CA LEU A 125 -1.28 4.76 18.12
C LEU A 125 -1.91 5.18 19.45
N TRP A 126 -1.39 4.65 20.57
CA TRP A 126 -1.93 4.95 21.88
C TRP A 126 -0.88 4.92 22.98
N SER A 127 -0.91 5.89 23.89
CA SER A 127 -0.18 5.78 25.15
C SER A 127 -1.08 6.12 26.33
N ARG A 128 -1.24 5.16 27.26
CA ARG A 128 -1.94 5.40 28.52
C ARG A 128 -1.30 6.52 29.34
N LYS A 129 0.03 6.71 29.25
CA LYS A 129 0.72 7.77 29.98
C LYS A 129 0.24 9.15 29.52
N ILE A 130 0.05 9.31 28.20
CA ILE A 130 -0.40 10.55 27.55
C ILE A 130 -1.90 10.73 27.76
N ALA A 131 -2.71 9.73 27.37
CA ALA A 131 -4.16 9.80 27.43
C ALA A 131 -4.73 9.72 28.86
N ARG A 132 -3.92 9.31 29.85
CA ARG A 132 -4.30 9.08 31.25
C ARG A 132 -5.44 8.07 31.44
N ARG A 133 -5.79 7.31 30.40
CA ARG A 133 -6.79 6.23 30.38
C ARG A 133 -6.35 5.12 29.43
N PHE A 134 -7.07 4.00 29.47
CA PHE A 134 -6.97 2.98 28.43
C PHE A 134 -7.75 3.41 27.18
N PRO A 135 -7.38 2.92 26.00
CA PRO A 135 -8.19 3.14 24.81
C PRO A 135 -9.52 2.38 24.97
N GLU A 136 -10.57 2.91 24.36
CA GLU A 136 -11.79 2.14 24.15
C GLU A 136 -11.62 1.23 22.93
N SER A 137 -12.31 0.08 22.89
CA SER A 137 -12.19 -0.85 21.76
C SER A 137 -12.55 -0.19 20.43
N LYS A 138 -13.62 0.63 20.42
CA LYS A 138 -14.06 1.41 19.26
C LYS A 138 -12.97 2.36 18.75
N GLU A 139 -12.42 3.18 19.63
CA GLU A 139 -11.36 4.14 19.32
C GLU A 139 -10.12 3.45 18.77
N LEU A 140 -9.70 2.35 19.40
CA LEU A 140 -8.54 1.61 18.94
C LEU A 140 -8.76 0.99 17.56
N LYS A 141 -9.95 0.46 17.28
CA LYS A 141 -10.30 -0.06 15.94
C LYS A 141 -10.28 1.03 14.89
N GLN A 142 -10.76 2.23 15.21
CA GLN A 142 -10.72 3.37 14.29
C GLN A 142 -9.29 3.79 13.97
N LEU A 143 -8.45 3.99 14.99
CA LEU A 143 -7.03 4.34 14.81
C LEU A 143 -6.29 3.32 13.94
N VAL A 144 -6.54 2.02 14.14
CA VAL A 144 -5.94 0.96 13.32
C VAL A 144 -6.51 0.99 11.91
N ARG A 145 -7.84 1.09 11.74
CA ARG A 145 -8.51 1.13 10.43
C ARG A 145 -7.98 2.24 9.55
N ASP A 146 -7.87 3.45 10.10
CA ASP A 146 -7.45 4.64 9.35
C ASP A 146 -6.10 4.46 8.66
N ILE A 147 -5.27 3.51 9.12
CA ILE A 147 -3.99 3.17 8.51
C ILE A 147 -4.09 1.86 7.73
N VAL A 148 -4.50 0.75 8.36
CA VAL A 148 -4.38 -0.59 7.75
C VAL A 148 -5.46 -0.91 6.72
N CYS A 149 -6.59 -0.20 6.74
CA CYS A 149 -7.77 -0.48 5.91
C CYS A 149 -8.66 0.78 5.81
N PRO A 150 -8.16 1.90 5.24
CA PRO A 150 -8.79 3.23 5.36
C PRO A 150 -10.19 3.31 4.76
N GLU A 151 -10.44 2.59 3.67
CA GLU A 151 -11.73 2.60 2.95
C GLU A 151 -12.84 1.80 3.67
N ARG A 152 -12.51 1.06 4.73
CA ARG A 152 -13.45 0.19 5.41
C ARG A 152 -14.31 0.94 6.43
N GLY A 153 -15.62 0.82 6.29
CA GLY A 153 -16.57 1.19 7.35
C GLY A 153 -16.58 0.18 8.51
N LEU A 154 -16.55 0.67 9.75
CA LEU A 154 -16.62 -0.13 10.97
C LEU A 154 -18.04 -0.17 11.60
N GLY A 155 -19.06 0.31 10.88
CA GLY A 155 -20.45 0.24 11.30
C GLY A 155 -20.71 1.02 12.60
N HIS A 156 -21.10 0.33 13.67
CA HIS A 156 -21.36 0.95 14.98
C HIS A 156 -20.13 1.63 15.57
N SER A 157 -18.92 1.17 15.22
CA SER A 157 -17.70 1.79 15.71
C SER A 157 -17.43 3.15 15.05
N ASP A 158 -18.00 3.47 13.89
CA ASP A 158 -17.85 4.78 13.23
C ASP A 158 -18.90 5.81 13.69
N LYS A 159 -19.99 5.36 14.32
CA LYS A 159 -21.08 6.21 14.80
C LYS A 159 -20.84 6.60 16.25
N LYS A 160 -21.16 7.82 16.66
CA LYS A 160 -20.98 8.28 18.05
C LYS A 160 -21.77 7.45 19.04
#